data_AF-A0A1Y3BGR3-F1
#
_entry.id   AF-A0A1Y3BGR3-F1
#
_cell.length_a   1.000
_cell.length_b   1.000
_cell.length_c   1.000
_cell.angle_alpha   90.00
_cell.angle_beta   90.00
_cell.angle_gamma   90.00
#
_symmetry.space_group_name_H-M   'P 1'
#
loop_
_entity.id
_entity.type
_entity.pdbx_description
1 polymer ?
#
loop_
_entity_poly.entity_id
_entity_poly.type
_entity_poly.pdbx_seq_one_letter_code
_entity_poly.pdbx_strand_id
1 'polypeptide(L)'
;MYFGLHKADNDNGSRMDIYFQHFCRYLPLMRQGFYWKYGMRIAHYEIWRKMFDMRELENRCFCFDDRSLSECDGYTDMSGCFNGLPMALSFRHFYGSRILNGQIYGFDPNWDKHGSHIDIESTVGLPLEVNIQLQFNIMTRNLPNFGSLRKIRSKMMPFFAIDVKAESEGQLLVTILFLSFLVNYLKYLLAIGALKLKKKIQVQVERSHKNNLKTTQWGNN
;
A
#
# COMPACT_ATOMS: atom_id res chain seq x y z
N MET A 1 -14.26 -5.19 -0.69
CA MET A 1 -12.84 -4.80 -0.77
C MET A 1 -12.02 -6.08 -0.82
N TYR A 2 -11.53 -6.44 -2.01
CA TYR A 2 -10.51 -7.47 -2.14
C TYR A 2 -9.17 -6.75 -1.98
N PHE A 3 -8.50 -6.92 -0.83
CA PHE A 3 -7.06 -6.68 -0.71
C PHE A 3 -6.33 -7.87 -1.32
N GLY A 4 -6.66 -8.20 -2.58
CA GLY A 4 -5.89 -9.17 -3.33
C GLY A 4 -4.51 -8.58 -3.49
N LEU A 5 -3.52 -9.23 -2.86
CA LEU A 5 -2.11 -8.99 -3.12
C LEU A 5 -1.92 -8.82 -4.63
N HIS A 6 -1.24 -7.73 -4.99
CA HIS A 6 -0.78 -7.41 -6.32
C HIS A 6 -0.49 -8.71 -7.09
N LYS A 7 -1.10 -8.89 -8.27
CA LYS A 7 -0.74 -9.99 -9.15
C LYS A 7 0.75 -9.81 -9.42
N ALA A 8 1.58 -10.68 -8.85
CA ALA A 8 3.02 -10.61 -8.97
C ALA A 8 3.36 -10.89 -10.44
N ASP A 9 3.58 -9.85 -11.22
CA ASP A 9 4.21 -9.95 -12.54
C ASP A 9 5.61 -10.51 -12.33
N ASN A 10 5.84 -11.79 -12.64
CA ASN A 10 7.13 -12.52 -12.63
C ASN A 10 8.09 -12.39 -11.41
N ASP A 11 7.77 -11.57 -10.42
CA ASP A 11 8.69 -11.08 -9.38
C ASP A 11 8.60 -11.88 -8.08
N ASN A 12 7.84 -12.97 -8.06
CA ASN A 12 7.65 -13.81 -6.86
C ASN A 12 7.24 -13.02 -5.60
N GLY A 13 6.57 -11.87 -5.79
CA GLY A 13 6.17 -10.92 -4.74
C GLY A 13 7.33 -10.16 -4.07
N SER A 14 8.46 -9.97 -4.75
CA SER A 14 9.64 -9.25 -4.22
C SER A 14 9.42 -7.74 -4.07
N ARG A 15 8.56 -7.15 -4.91
CA ARG A 15 8.24 -5.71 -4.92
C ARG A 15 6.74 -5.49 -4.78
N MET A 16 6.36 -4.49 -3.99
CA MET A 16 5.00 -4.01 -3.83
C MET A 16 4.99 -2.49 -3.88
N ASP A 17 4.23 -1.90 -4.80
CA ASP A 17 4.16 -0.44 -4.94
C ASP A 17 2.85 0.08 -4.31
N ILE A 18 2.95 1.06 -3.41
CA ILE A 18 1.78 1.74 -2.82
C ILE A 18 1.67 3.13 -3.41
N TYR A 19 0.52 3.46 -4.01
CA TYR A 19 0.24 4.83 -4.46
C TYR A 19 -0.66 5.56 -3.48
N PHE A 20 -0.21 6.73 -3.03
CA PHE A 20 -1.01 7.66 -2.23
C PHE A 20 -1.06 9.01 -2.93
N GLN A 21 -2.26 9.52 -3.17
CA GLN A 21 -2.49 10.72 -3.99
C GLN A 21 -1.68 11.93 -3.49
N HIS A 22 -1.48 12.07 -2.18
CA HIS A 22 -0.76 13.19 -1.59
C HIS A 22 0.78 13.08 -1.66
N PHE A 23 1.35 11.92 -1.96
CA PHE A 23 2.80 11.77 -2.14
C PHE A 23 3.25 11.99 -3.58
N CYS A 24 2.29 12.05 -4.52
CA CYS A 24 2.50 12.43 -5.91
C CYS A 24 3.46 11.51 -6.67
N ARG A 25 3.71 10.34 -6.07
CA ARG A 25 4.58 9.27 -6.53
C ARG A 25 4.19 7.99 -5.80
N TYR A 26 4.39 6.84 -6.44
CA TYR A 26 4.27 5.55 -5.76
C TYR A 26 5.45 5.34 -4.80
N LEU A 27 5.19 4.67 -3.68
CA LEU A 27 6.18 4.23 -2.70
C LEU A 27 6.54 2.77 -3.01
N PRO A 28 7.70 2.51 -3.62
CA PRO A 28 8.14 1.15 -3.88
C PRO A 28 8.61 0.50 -2.59
N LEU A 29 8.01 -0.64 -2.25
CA LEU A 29 8.39 -1.46 -1.11
C LEU A 29 9.05 -2.75 -1.59
N MET A 30 10.23 -3.04 -1.03
CA MET A 30 11.04 -4.20 -1.38
C MET A 30 11.03 -5.19 -0.22
N ARG A 31 10.70 -6.45 -0.52
CA ARG A 31 10.70 -7.53 0.47
C ARG A 31 12.13 -7.83 0.91
N GLN A 32 12.40 -7.69 2.19
CA GLN A 32 13.70 -8.07 2.76
C GLN A 32 13.76 -9.56 3.12
N GLY A 33 12.64 -10.13 3.57
CA GLY A 33 12.60 -11.53 3.98
C GLY A 33 11.27 -11.96 4.58
N PHE A 34 11.26 -13.16 5.16
CA PHE A 34 10.13 -13.72 5.88
C PHE A 34 10.51 -14.05 7.31
N TYR A 35 9.57 -13.87 8.23
CA TYR A 35 9.72 -14.27 9.63
C TYR A 35 8.39 -14.80 10.18
N TRP A 36 8.41 -15.45 11.34
CA TRP A 36 7.22 -16.00 11.98
C TRP A 36 6.80 -15.15 13.18
N LYS A 37 5.53 -14.71 13.22
CA LYS A 37 4.92 -13.98 14.35
C LYS A 37 3.51 -14.53 14.57
N TYR A 38 3.13 -14.81 15.81
CA TYR A 38 1.81 -15.37 16.16
C TYR A 38 1.43 -16.66 15.39
N GLY A 39 2.41 -17.49 15.01
CA GLY A 39 2.16 -18.70 14.22
C GLY A 39 1.82 -18.45 12.74
N MET A 40 1.97 -17.22 12.26
CA MET A 40 1.74 -16.82 10.87
C MET A 40 3.06 -16.49 10.17
N ARG A 41 3.13 -16.72 8.85
CA ARG A 41 4.31 -16.38 8.03
C ARG A 41 4.18 -14.95 7.51
N ILE A 42 5.06 -14.08 7.99
CA ILE A 42 5.04 -12.65 7.74
C ILE A 42 6.14 -12.28 6.76
N ALA A 43 5.81 -11.48 5.76
CA ALA A 43 6.73 -10.89 4.82
C ALA A 43 7.07 -9.47 5.27
N HIS A 44 8.36 -9.20 5.47
CA HIS A 44 8.86 -7.88 5.84
C HIS A 44 9.20 -7.08 4.58
N TYR A 45 8.55 -5.94 4.40
CA TYR A 45 8.78 -5.02 3.29
C TYR A 45 9.33 -3.70 3.81
N GLU A 46 10.38 -3.19 3.19
CA GLU A 46 10.92 -1.85 3.47
C GLU A 46 10.70 -0.94 2.28
N ILE A 47 10.43 0.35 2.52
CA ILE A 47 10.44 1.33 1.42
C ILE A 47 11.83 1.34 0.81
N TRP A 48 11.90 1.38 -0.52
CA TRP A 48 13.16 1.37 -1.23
C TRP A 48 14.04 2.56 -0.80
N ARG A 49 15.17 2.23 -0.15
CA ARG A 49 16.11 3.21 0.42
C ARG A 49 16.64 4.23 -0.58
N LYS A 50 16.62 3.88 -1.87
CA LYS A 50 17.10 4.72 -2.97
C LYS A 50 15.97 5.46 -3.69
N MET A 51 14.74 5.45 -3.20
CA MET A 51 13.60 6.12 -3.85
C MET A 51 13.87 7.59 -4.19
N PHE A 52 14.62 8.32 -3.36
CA PHE A 52 14.95 9.73 -3.58
C PHE A 52 16.36 9.98 -4.15
N ASP A 53 17.11 8.93 -4.51
CA ASP A 53 18.48 9.05 -5.04
C ASP A 53 18.45 9.33 -6.54
N MET A 54 18.91 10.50 -6.98
CA MET A 54 18.84 10.90 -8.40
C MET A 54 19.86 10.19 -9.31
N ARG A 55 20.74 9.35 -8.75
CA ARG A 55 21.66 8.51 -9.56
C ARG A 55 20.91 7.38 -10.27
N GLU A 56 19.88 6.85 -9.63
CA GLU A 56 19.03 5.79 -10.18
C GLU A 56 18.22 6.33 -11.36
N LEU A 57 18.26 5.60 -12.49
CA LEU A 57 17.65 6.05 -13.74
C LEU A 57 16.13 6.27 -13.61
N GLU A 58 15.46 5.40 -12.84
CA GLU A 58 14.02 5.47 -12.56
C GLU A 58 13.60 6.75 -11.82
N ASN A 59 14.52 7.42 -11.13
CA ASN A 59 14.22 8.58 -10.29
C ASN A 59 14.38 9.91 -11.02
N ARG A 60 15.12 9.93 -12.14
CA ARG A 60 15.53 11.18 -12.81
C ARG A 60 14.35 12.00 -13.34
N CYS A 61 13.25 11.35 -13.68
CA CYS A 61 12.03 12.01 -14.18
C CYS A 61 11.28 12.83 -13.11
N PHE A 62 11.60 12.66 -11.82
CA PHE A 62 11.00 13.43 -10.72
C PHE A 62 11.69 14.78 -10.46
N CYS A 63 12.75 15.09 -11.22
CA CYS A 63 13.41 16.39 -11.18
C CYS A 63 12.85 17.28 -12.29
N PHE A 64 12.10 18.32 -11.90
CA PHE A 64 11.46 19.28 -12.81
C PHE A 64 12.27 20.57 -12.97
N ASP A 65 11.90 21.39 -13.97
CA ASP A 65 12.36 22.77 -14.22
C ASP A 65 13.85 22.95 -14.58
N ASP A 66 14.42 22.08 -15.43
CA ASP A 66 15.82 22.13 -15.90
C ASP A 66 16.88 22.22 -14.78
N ARG A 67 16.50 21.85 -13.55
CA ARG A 67 17.43 21.79 -12.40
C ARG A 67 18.48 20.71 -12.60
N SER A 68 19.64 20.92 -11.99
CA SER A 68 20.66 19.87 -11.94
C SER A 68 20.15 18.68 -11.12
N LEU A 69 20.48 17.45 -11.54
CA LEU A 69 20.09 16.23 -10.81
C LEU A 69 20.58 16.25 -9.35
N SER A 70 21.71 16.90 -9.09
CA SER A 70 22.23 17.11 -7.74
C SER A 70 21.31 17.94 -6.85
N GLU A 71 20.62 18.95 -7.40
CA GLU A 71 19.71 19.81 -6.64
C GLU A 71 18.40 19.12 -6.28
N CYS A 72 18.03 18.07 -7.01
CA CYS A 72 16.85 17.26 -6.78
C CYS A 72 17.11 16.05 -5.88
N ASP A 73 18.37 15.81 -5.48
CA ASP A 73 18.77 14.62 -4.73
C ASP A 73 18.26 14.62 -3.27
N GLY A 74 17.57 13.55 -2.90
CA GLY A 74 17.08 13.32 -1.53
C GLY A 74 15.67 13.84 -1.23
N TYR A 75 14.92 14.26 -2.25
CA TYR A 75 13.50 14.57 -2.13
C TYR A 75 12.75 14.36 -3.45
N THR A 76 11.42 14.44 -3.41
CA THR A 76 10.55 14.54 -4.58
C THR A 76 9.77 15.85 -4.50
N ASP A 77 9.78 16.59 -5.60
CA ASP A 77 9.02 17.82 -5.74
C ASP A 77 7.52 17.52 -5.84
N MET A 78 6.73 18.12 -4.95
CA MET A 78 5.27 17.96 -4.87
C MET A 78 4.52 19.22 -5.33
N SER A 79 5.19 20.19 -5.96
CA SER A 79 4.54 21.41 -6.44
C SER A 79 3.43 21.12 -7.46
N GLY A 80 3.65 20.15 -8.36
CA GLY A 80 2.67 19.78 -9.38
C GLY A 80 1.35 19.21 -8.84
N CYS A 81 1.35 18.59 -7.66
CA CYS A 81 0.15 17.97 -7.08
C CYS A 81 -0.54 18.83 -6.01
N PHE A 82 0.14 19.86 -5.48
CA PHE A 82 -0.43 20.81 -4.52
C PHE A 82 -0.65 22.19 -5.16
N ASN A 83 -1.09 22.23 -6.42
CA ASN A 83 -1.48 23.45 -7.13
C ASN A 83 -0.39 24.55 -7.10
N GLY A 84 0.87 24.17 -7.27
CA GLY A 84 2.01 25.09 -7.32
C GLY A 84 2.59 25.47 -5.95
N LEU A 85 2.06 24.94 -4.85
CA LEU A 85 2.66 25.15 -3.51
C LEU A 85 4.04 24.46 -3.47
N PRO A 86 5.13 25.13 -3.07
CA PRO A 86 6.49 24.61 -3.21
C PRO A 86 6.84 23.60 -2.11
N MET A 87 6.12 22.47 -2.08
CA MET A 87 6.34 21.38 -1.12
C MET A 87 7.21 20.28 -1.71
N ALA A 88 7.96 19.61 -0.85
CA ALA A 88 8.86 18.52 -1.20
C ALA A 88 8.74 17.39 -0.16
N LEU A 89 8.73 16.14 -0.63
CA LEU A 89 8.70 14.94 0.20
C LEU A 89 10.10 14.35 0.31
N SER A 90 10.56 14.01 1.50
CA SER A 90 11.82 13.31 1.71
C SER A 90 11.67 12.23 2.77
N PHE A 91 12.69 11.38 2.92
CA PHE A 91 12.85 10.64 4.16
C PHE A 91 13.13 11.59 5.33
N ARG A 92 12.84 11.12 6.54
CA ARG A 92 13.22 11.78 7.80
C ARG A 92 14.67 12.22 7.75
N HIS A 93 14.93 13.44 8.20
CA HIS A 93 16.28 14.00 8.30
C HIS A 93 17.06 14.00 6.96
N PHE A 94 16.36 14.01 5.83
CA PHE A 94 16.97 13.92 4.48
C PHE A 94 17.85 12.69 4.25
N TYR A 95 17.54 11.57 4.91
CA TYR A 95 18.26 10.32 4.75
C TYR A 95 18.52 9.98 3.26
N GLY A 96 19.77 9.65 2.93
CA GLY A 96 20.21 9.34 1.56
C GLY A 96 20.64 10.54 0.71
N SER A 97 20.28 11.78 1.08
CA SER A 97 20.73 12.98 0.36
C SER A 97 22.19 13.30 0.64
N ARG A 98 22.98 13.60 -0.40
CA ARG A 98 24.37 14.06 -0.19
C ARG A 98 24.48 15.54 0.14
N ILE A 99 23.55 16.35 -0.36
CA ILE A 99 23.61 17.81 -0.24
C ILE A 99 22.79 18.29 0.96
N LEU A 100 21.59 17.76 1.16
CA LEU A 100 20.66 18.29 2.16
C LEU A 100 21.05 17.92 3.60
N ASN A 101 21.71 16.77 3.80
CA ASN A 101 22.19 16.33 5.12
C ASN A 101 23.19 17.32 5.75
N GLY A 102 23.98 18.02 4.94
CA GLY A 102 24.95 19.01 5.43
C GLY A 102 24.39 20.44 5.56
N GLN A 103 23.17 20.70 5.09
CA GLN A 103 22.62 22.06 5.04
C GLN A 103 21.89 22.47 6.33
N ILE A 104 21.48 21.50 7.15
CA ILE A 104 20.68 21.72 8.36
C ILE A 104 21.43 21.09 9.53
N TYR A 105 21.70 21.91 10.55
CA TYR A 105 22.32 21.44 11.79
C TYR A 105 21.30 20.74 12.69
N GLY A 106 21.72 19.66 13.36
CA GLY A 106 20.91 18.93 14.34
C GLY A 106 20.14 17.72 13.80
N PHE A 107 20.38 17.32 12.55
CA PHE A 107 19.80 16.11 11.95
C PHE A 107 20.75 14.91 12.07
N ASP A 108 20.20 13.75 12.45
CA ASP A 108 20.90 12.45 12.54
C ASP A 108 20.16 11.43 11.65
N PRO A 109 20.52 11.33 10.35
CA PRO A 109 19.85 10.43 9.42
C PRO A 109 20.21 8.97 9.72
N ASN A 110 19.28 8.23 10.34
CA ASN A 110 19.45 6.82 10.67
C ASN A 110 18.27 5.98 10.13
N TRP A 111 18.56 5.01 9.28
CA TRP A 111 17.54 4.14 8.66
C TRP A 111 16.89 3.19 9.68
N ASP A 112 17.62 2.70 10.66
CA ASP A 112 17.07 1.76 11.64
C ASP A 112 16.07 2.45 12.59
N LYS A 113 16.24 3.76 12.81
CA LYS A 113 15.32 4.57 13.63
C LYS A 113 14.15 5.12 12.83
N HIS A 114 14.40 5.52 11.58
CA HIS A 114 13.46 6.29 10.76
C HIS A 114 13.04 5.63 9.44
N GLY A 115 13.43 4.38 9.26
CA GLY A 115 13.03 3.55 8.13
C GLY A 115 11.54 3.33 8.13
N SER A 116 11.00 3.27 6.92
CA SER A 116 9.59 2.92 6.71
C SER A 116 9.50 1.46 6.32
N HIS A 117 8.69 0.69 7.04
CA HIS A 117 8.48 -0.74 6.82
C HIS A 117 7.03 -1.13 6.98
N ILE A 118 6.66 -2.24 6.34
CA ILE A 118 5.33 -2.84 6.41
C ILE A 118 5.50 -4.35 6.51
N ASP A 119 4.85 -4.93 7.51
CA ASP A 119 4.81 -6.37 7.74
C ASP A 119 3.45 -6.92 7.35
N ILE A 120 3.46 -7.87 6.41
CA ILE A 120 2.23 -8.41 5.81
C ILE A 120 2.20 -9.92 5.98
N GLU A 121 1.07 -10.45 6.42
CA GLU A 121 0.84 -11.90 6.43
C GLU A 121 0.75 -12.44 4.99
N SER A 122 1.57 -13.45 4.69
CA SER A 122 1.83 -13.88 3.30
C SER A 122 0.64 -14.56 2.61
N THR A 123 -0.32 -15.09 3.36
CA THR A 123 -1.40 -15.94 2.84
C THR A 123 -2.66 -15.13 2.51
N VAL A 124 -3.04 -14.22 3.40
CA VAL A 124 -4.27 -13.42 3.37
C VAL A 124 -3.97 -11.96 3.00
N GLY A 125 -2.72 -11.51 3.14
CA GLY A 125 -2.31 -10.14 2.82
C GLY A 125 -2.65 -9.12 3.90
N LEU A 126 -2.82 -9.57 5.16
CA LEU A 126 -3.18 -8.68 6.26
C LEU A 126 -1.94 -7.94 6.79
N PRO A 127 -1.95 -6.60 6.89
CA PRO A 127 -0.86 -5.85 7.51
C PRO A 127 -0.89 -6.06 9.04
N LEU A 128 0.19 -6.61 9.59
CA LEU A 128 0.38 -6.75 11.03
C LEU A 128 0.93 -5.46 11.65
N GLU A 129 1.92 -4.90 10.99
CA GLU A 129 2.65 -3.73 11.45
C GLU A 129 2.91 -2.83 10.26
N VAL A 130 2.61 -1.54 10.41
CA VAL A 130 2.85 -0.49 9.44
C VAL A 130 3.58 0.60 10.16
N ASN A 131 4.76 0.96 9.69
CA ASN A 131 5.53 2.09 10.18
C ASN A 131 5.99 2.90 8.96
N ILE A 132 5.35 4.03 8.70
CA ILE A 132 5.72 4.93 7.61
C ILE A 132 6.17 6.24 8.22
N GLN A 133 7.43 6.61 7.97
CA GLN A 133 8.05 7.83 8.47
C GLN A 133 8.58 8.65 7.29
N LEU A 134 7.88 9.75 7.01
CA LEU A 134 8.21 10.65 5.90
C LEU A 134 8.23 12.10 6.38
N GLN A 135 8.96 12.94 5.66
CA GLN A 135 9.14 14.34 6.00
C GLN A 135 8.64 15.24 4.86
N PHE A 136 7.82 16.22 5.23
CA PHE A 136 7.35 17.27 4.37
C PHE A 136 8.22 18.51 4.55
N ASN A 137 8.67 19.05 3.44
CA ASN A 137 9.58 20.19 3.37
C ASN A 137 8.97 21.25 2.47
N ILE A 138 9.39 22.50 2.70
CA ILE A 138 9.03 23.65 1.87
C ILE A 138 10.31 24.13 1.17
N MET A 139 10.25 24.25 -0.15
CA MET A 139 11.28 24.87 -0.95
C MET A 139 11.05 26.38 -0.94
N THR A 140 11.83 27.11 -0.15
CA THR A 140 11.76 28.58 -0.19
C THR A 140 12.45 29.08 -1.45
N ARG A 141 11.85 30.09 -2.10
CA ARG A 141 12.47 30.85 -3.18
C ARG A 141 12.68 32.28 -2.70
N ASN A 142 13.68 32.96 -3.25
CA ASN A 142 13.86 34.38 -2.95
C ASN A 142 12.70 35.17 -3.57
N LEU A 143 11.92 35.85 -2.74
CA LEU A 143 10.81 36.70 -3.15
C LEU A 143 11.19 38.17 -2.87
N PRO A 144 11.95 38.82 -3.77
CA PRO A 144 12.46 40.16 -3.54
C PRO A 144 11.34 41.21 -3.38
N ASN A 145 10.17 40.93 -3.94
CA ASN A 145 9.01 41.82 -3.95
C ASN A 145 8.10 41.65 -2.71
N PHE A 146 8.33 40.65 -1.86
CA PHE A 146 7.55 40.42 -0.63
C PHE A 146 8.36 40.85 0.60
N GLY A 147 8.01 42.02 1.16
CA GLY A 147 8.80 42.77 2.15
C GLY A 147 9.49 41.93 3.23
N SER A 148 8.73 41.18 4.04
CA SER A 148 9.28 40.37 5.14
C SER A 148 10.01 39.10 4.67
N LEU A 149 9.66 38.57 3.49
CA LEU A 149 10.24 37.33 2.93
C LEU A 149 11.50 37.60 2.08
N ARG A 150 11.80 38.86 1.76
CA ARG A 150 12.98 39.28 0.98
C ARG A 150 14.32 38.82 1.56
N LYS A 151 14.40 38.58 2.88
CA LYS A 151 15.62 38.12 3.58
C LYS A 151 15.77 36.60 3.59
N ILE A 152 14.74 35.84 3.21
CA ILE A 152 14.78 34.39 3.22
C ILE A 152 15.58 33.91 2.00
N ARG A 153 16.69 33.22 2.26
CA ARG A 153 17.49 32.59 1.21
C ARG A 153 16.74 31.38 0.66
N SER A 154 16.95 31.09 -0.61
CA SER A 154 16.45 29.89 -1.27
C SER A 154 17.08 28.66 -0.63
N LYS A 155 16.31 27.89 0.13
CA LYS A 155 16.75 26.68 0.83
C LYS A 155 15.59 25.70 1.01
N MET A 156 15.93 24.43 1.21
CA MET A 156 14.97 23.43 1.67
C MET A 156 14.75 23.60 3.18
N MET A 157 13.51 23.88 3.59
CA MET A 157 13.16 24.03 5.00
C MET A 157 12.25 22.88 5.44
N PRO A 158 12.62 22.11 6.47
CA PRO A 158 11.74 21.08 7.02
C PRO A 158 10.52 21.74 7.65
N PHE A 159 9.33 21.26 7.30
CA PHE A 159 8.09 21.82 7.82
C PHE A 159 7.51 20.92 8.92
N PHE A 160 7.18 19.68 8.60
CA PHE A 160 6.79 18.66 9.57
C PHE A 160 7.15 17.27 9.08
N ALA A 161 7.21 16.32 10.01
CA ALA A 161 7.32 14.90 9.69
C ALA A 161 6.07 14.17 10.16
N ILE A 162 5.68 13.13 9.41
CA ILE A 162 4.57 12.26 9.77
C ILE A 162 5.16 10.90 10.13
N ASP A 163 4.73 10.38 11.28
CA ASP A 163 4.92 8.98 11.65
C ASP A 163 3.56 8.31 11.68
N VAL A 164 3.31 7.44 10.71
CA VAL A 164 2.12 6.58 10.69
C VAL A 164 2.53 5.24 11.26
N LYS A 165 2.05 4.94 12.45
CA LYS A 165 2.23 3.64 13.10
C LYS A 165 0.89 2.96 13.27
N ALA A 166 0.77 1.74 12.76
CA ALA A 166 -0.36 0.88 13.02
C ALA A 166 0.17 -0.51 13.36
N GLU A 167 -0.17 -1.00 14.55
CA GLU A 167 0.14 -2.36 14.97
C GLU A 167 -1.17 -3.06 15.30
N SER A 168 -1.31 -4.29 14.81
CA SER A 168 -2.48 -5.12 15.09
C SER A 168 -2.12 -6.18 16.12
N GLU A 169 -2.95 -6.27 17.16
CA GLU A 169 -2.83 -7.33 18.16
C GLU A 169 -3.12 -8.70 17.53
N GLY A 170 -2.26 -9.68 17.80
CA GLY A 170 -2.39 -11.03 17.24
C GLY A 170 -3.74 -11.68 17.55
N GLN A 171 -4.34 -11.41 18.71
CA GLN A 171 -5.64 -11.96 19.10
C GLN A 171 -6.78 -11.48 18.20
N LEU A 172 -6.79 -10.19 17.86
CA LEU A 172 -7.81 -9.60 17.00
C LEU A 172 -7.73 -10.19 15.59
N LEU A 173 -6.52 -10.30 15.05
CA LEU A 173 -6.28 -10.88 13.73
C LEU A 173 -6.70 -12.34 13.65
N VAL A 174 -6.28 -13.14 14.62
CA VAL A 174 -6.66 -14.56 14.70
C VAL A 174 -8.18 -14.69 14.78
N THR A 175 -8.85 -13.85 15.57
CA THR A 175 -10.32 -13.83 15.67
C THR A 175 -10.97 -13.47 14.35
N ILE A 176 -10.46 -12.45 13.64
CA ILE A 176 -10.98 -12.04 12.32
C ILE A 176 -10.80 -13.17 11.29
N LEU A 177 -9.64 -13.84 11.30
CA LEU A 177 -9.38 -14.98 10.41
C LEU A 177 -10.33 -16.14 10.71
N PHE A 178 -10.46 -16.56 11.97
CA PHE A 178 -11.39 -17.62 12.36
C PHE A 178 -12.83 -17.31 12.00
N LEU A 179 -13.28 -16.07 12.26
CA LEU A 179 -14.62 -15.63 11.90
C LEU A 179 -14.82 -15.64 10.38
N SER A 180 -13.82 -15.21 9.60
CA SER A 180 -13.86 -15.24 8.14
C SER A 180 -13.96 -16.67 7.61
N PHE A 181 -13.17 -17.59 8.15
CA PHE A 181 -13.25 -19.02 7.81
C PHE A 181 -14.61 -19.61 8.17
N LEU A 182 -15.15 -19.31 9.35
CA LEU A 182 -16.45 -19.79 9.81
C LEU A 182 -17.58 -19.30 8.88
N VAL A 183 -17.60 -18.01 8.54
CA VAL A 183 -18.61 -17.43 7.64
C VAL A 183 -18.52 -18.05 6.24
N ASN A 184 -17.31 -18.25 5.71
CA ASN A 184 -17.12 -18.91 4.42
C ASN A 184 -17.58 -20.37 4.46
N TYR A 185 -17.23 -21.10 5.51
CA TYR A 185 -17.65 -22.49 5.69
C TYR A 185 -19.19 -22.63 5.75
N LEU A 186 -19.87 -21.75 6.51
CA LEU A 186 -21.33 -21.73 6.58
C LEU A 186 -21.98 -21.42 5.21
N LYS A 187 -21.40 -20.50 4.42
CA LYS A 187 -21.85 -20.23 3.05
C LYS A 187 -21.78 -21.48 2.17
N TYR A 188 -20.68 -22.25 2.26
CA TYR A 188 -20.53 -23.50 1.49
C TYR A 188 -21.56 -24.55 1.91
N LEU A 189 -21.84 -24.70 3.21
CA LEU A 189 -22.87 -25.63 3.70
C LEU A 189 -24.28 -25.27 3.19
N LEU A 190 -24.64 -23.98 3.24
CA LEU A 190 -25.92 -23.51 2.71
C LEU A 190 -26.03 -23.72 1.19
N ALA A 191 -24.94 -23.47 0.45
CA ALA A 191 -24.90 -23.71 -1.00
C ALA A 191 -25.09 -25.19 -1.36
N ILE A 192 -24.41 -26.11 -0.64
CA ILE A 192 -24.59 -27.55 -0.82
C ILE A 192 -26.03 -27.96 -0.48
N GLY A 193 -26.59 -27.41 0.60
CA GLY A 193 -27.99 -27.62 0.99
C GLY A 193 -28.97 -27.21 -0.10
N ALA A 194 -28.80 -26.01 -0.66
CA ALA A 194 -29.61 -25.48 -1.74
C ALA A 194 -29.51 -26.33 -3.03
N LEU A 195 -28.31 -26.80 -3.38
CA LEU A 195 -28.10 -27.69 -4.53
C LEU A 195 -28.81 -29.03 -4.35
N LYS A 196 -28.73 -29.64 -3.16
CA LYS A 196 -29.46 -30.88 -2.84
C LYS A 196 -30.97 -30.68 -2.91
N LEU A 197 -31.49 -29.56 -2.40
CA LEU A 197 -32.92 -29.23 -2.44
C LEU A 197 -33.40 -29.03 -3.89
N LYS A 198 -32.67 -28.26 -4.70
CA LYS A 198 -32.98 -28.04 -6.12
C LYS A 198 -33.05 -29.35 -6.89
N LYS A 199 -32.06 -30.25 -6.68
CA LYS A 199 -32.05 -31.57 -7.32
C LYS A 199 -33.26 -32.41 -6.89
N LYS A 200 -33.62 -32.39 -5.61
CA LYS A 200 -34.82 -33.09 -5.10
C LYS A 200 -36.10 -32.56 -5.73
N ILE A 201 -36.26 -31.24 -5.83
CA ILE A 201 -37.42 -30.60 -6.48
C ILE A 201 -37.47 -30.98 -7.97
N GLN A 202 -36.34 -30.93 -8.69
CA GLN A 202 -36.30 -31.27 -10.11
C GLN A 202 -36.69 -32.73 -10.36
N VAL A 203 -36.17 -33.66 -9.56
CA VAL A 203 -36.56 -35.09 -9.64
C VAL A 203 -38.06 -35.26 -9.33
N GLN A 204 -38.60 -34.50 -8.38
CA GLN A 204 -40.01 -34.57 -8.04
C GLN A 204 -40.91 -34.00 -9.14
N VAL A 205 -40.50 -32.91 -9.81
CA VAL A 205 -41.18 -32.34 -10.97
C VAL A 205 -41.14 -33.30 -12.16
N GLU A 206 -39.98 -33.91 -12.45
CA GLU A 206 -39.85 -34.91 -13.52
C GLU A 206 -40.71 -36.16 -13.26
N ARG A 207 -40.79 -36.63 -12.01
CA ARG A 207 -41.69 -37.72 -11.61
C ARG A 207 -43.16 -37.31 -11.77
N SER A 208 -43.53 -36.09 -11.41
CA SER A 208 -44.90 -35.57 -11.59
C SER A 208 -45.26 -35.48 -13.08
N HIS A 209 -44.35 -35.03 -13.93
CA HIS A 209 -44.54 -35.00 -15.39
C HIS A 209 -44.71 -36.40 -15.99
N LYS A 210 -43.89 -37.38 -15.58
CA LYS A 210 -44.02 -38.77 -16.03
C LYS A 210 -45.32 -39.43 -15.57
N ASN A 211 -45.80 -39.13 -14.37
CA ASN A 211 -47.07 -39.66 -13.87
C ASN A 211 -48.27 -39.06 -14.62
N ASN A 212 -48.27 -37.75 -14.91
CA ASN A 212 -49.33 -37.10 -15.69
C ASN A 212 -49.40 -37.57 -17.15
N LEU A 213 -48.27 -37.93 -17.77
CA LEU A 213 -48.25 -38.51 -19.12
C LEU A 213 -48.80 -39.95 -19.16
N LYS A 214 -48.69 -40.71 -18.07
CA LYS A 214 -49.24 -42.06 -17.99
C LYS A 214 -50.76 -42.05 -17.77
N THR A 215 -51.29 -41.13 -16.97
CA THR A 215 -52.74 -41.03 -16.73
C THR A 215 -53.53 -40.59 -17.97
N THR A 216 -52.95 -39.76 -18.83
CA THR A 216 -53.58 -39.36 -20.10
C THR A 216 -53.60 -40.47 -21.16
N GLN A 217 -52.65 -41.42 -21.14
CA GLN A 217 -52.65 -42.57 -22.04
C GLN A 217 -53.68 -43.66 -21.66
N TRP A 218 -54.09 -43.74 -20.39
CA TRP A 218 -55.11 -44.70 -19.91
C TRP A 218 -56.55 -44.19 -20.02
N GLY A 219 -56.76 -42.91 -20.34
CA GLY A 219 -58.10 -42.31 -20.53
C GLY A 219 -58.59 -42.28 -21.97
N ASN A 220 -57.83 -42.83 -22.92
CA ASN A 220 -58.09 -42.75 -24.37
C ASN A 220 -58.33 -44.13 -25.04
N ASN A 221 -58.64 -45.18 -24.26
CA ASN A 221 -59.10 -46.47 -24.77
C ASN A 221 -60.52 -46.76 -24.27
#